data_AF-A0A968SZS5-F1
#
_entry.id   AF-A0A968SZS5-F1
#
_cell.length_a   1.000
_cell.length_b   1.000
_cell.length_c   1.000
_cell.angle_alpha   90.00
_cell.angle_beta   90.00
_cell.angle_gamma   90.00
#
_symmetry.space_group_name_H-M   'P 1'
#
loop_
_entity.id
_entity.type
_entity.pdbx_description
1 polymer ?
#
loop_
_entity_poly.entity_id
_entity_poly.type
_entity_poly.pdbx_seq_one_letter_code
_entity_poly.pdbx_strand_id
1 'polypeptide(L)'
;MDCWPAFDRLARLMERQLNLTGWGPIVDHGIGFCFDSWYFYQYTGSADIIKGVFPRLIKFFNWLQTITDEDGLLKVEELGVPSVWIDHVAYKKQRHKQCALNLYASAMCLHALAPLSGIFGENTWAEKIKTFGDGLLKASLKKYWDRKVSAFVCNLPWIAEENEVLYCDRSLATSVLFGMAPDQHKAVQLLATAPREMGLSYPCNAVWRYWALIKADRMDVVLDDLRVRWASMPSSNRKQYFAGRLDGTP
;
A
#
# COMPACT_ATOMS: atom_id res chain seq x y z
N MET A 1 1.37 1.23 -17.65
CA MET A 1 0.60 0.46 -16.66
C MET A 1 1.52 -0.38 -15.81
N ASP A 2 2.63 -0.89 -16.35
CA ASP A 2 3.73 -1.35 -15.50
C ASP A 2 4.62 -0.19 -15.06
N CYS A 3 4.84 -0.05 -13.76
CA CYS A 3 5.98 0.69 -13.25
C CYS A 3 7.27 -0.03 -13.63
N TRP A 4 8.13 0.74 -14.27
CA TRP A 4 9.39 0.34 -14.92
C TRP A 4 10.55 0.85 -14.08
N PRO A 5 11.69 0.12 -13.96
CA PRO A 5 11.96 -1.27 -14.29
C PRO A 5 12.09 -2.17 -13.05
N ALA A 6 11.47 -3.34 -13.05
CA ALA A 6 11.80 -4.43 -12.12
C ALA A 6 11.96 -5.73 -12.90
N PHE A 7 13.05 -6.45 -12.65
CA PHE A 7 13.42 -7.73 -13.29
C PHE A 7 12.28 -8.77 -13.22
N ASP A 8 11.55 -8.77 -12.10
CA ASP A 8 10.34 -9.58 -11.86
C ASP A 8 9.27 -9.41 -12.96
N ARG A 9 9.20 -8.25 -13.62
CA ARG A 9 8.24 -8.01 -14.71
C ARG A 9 8.61 -8.66 -16.03
N LEU A 10 9.91 -8.72 -16.35
CA LEU A 10 10.37 -9.41 -17.55
C LEU A 10 10.10 -10.92 -17.45
N ALA A 11 10.26 -11.48 -16.24
CA ALA A 11 9.86 -12.85 -15.95
C ALA A 11 8.35 -13.06 -16.16
N ARG A 12 7.50 -12.19 -15.58
CA ARG A 12 6.04 -12.28 -15.70
C ARG A 12 5.52 -12.16 -17.13
N LEU A 13 6.17 -11.37 -17.99
CA LEU A 13 5.79 -11.28 -19.41
C LEU A 13 5.96 -12.62 -20.13
N MET A 14 7.08 -13.29 -19.91
CA MET A 14 7.33 -14.63 -20.44
C MET A 14 6.37 -15.65 -19.84
N GLU A 15 6.25 -15.68 -18.50
CA GLU A 15 5.34 -16.58 -17.79
C GLU A 15 3.92 -16.48 -18.34
N ARG A 16 3.47 -15.27 -18.65
CA ARG A 16 2.12 -15.04 -19.15
C ARG A 16 1.90 -15.56 -20.58
N GLN A 17 2.89 -15.47 -21.47
CA GLN A 17 2.80 -16.07 -22.81
C GLN A 17 2.64 -17.60 -22.72
N LEU A 18 3.17 -18.20 -21.66
CA LEU A 18 3.09 -19.62 -21.38
C LEU A 18 1.93 -19.97 -20.42
N ASN A 19 1.09 -19.00 -20.06
CA ASN A 19 0.00 -19.15 -19.08
C ASN A 19 0.46 -19.71 -17.71
N LEU A 20 1.71 -19.43 -17.33
CA LEU A 20 2.35 -19.85 -16.07
C LEU A 20 2.05 -18.91 -14.91
N THR A 21 1.43 -17.76 -15.17
CA THR A 21 1.11 -16.76 -14.14
C THR A 21 -0.26 -16.13 -14.36
N GLY A 22 -1.05 -16.05 -13.30
CA GLY A 22 -2.28 -15.26 -13.27
C GLY A 22 -2.05 -13.76 -13.04
N TRP A 23 -0.79 -13.35 -12.87
CA TRP A 23 -0.45 -11.98 -12.51
C TRP A 23 -0.19 -11.12 -13.73
N GLY A 24 -1.08 -10.16 -14.00
CA GLY A 24 -0.78 -9.03 -14.89
C GLY A 24 -0.15 -7.85 -14.16
N PRO A 25 -0.18 -6.63 -14.75
CA PRO A 25 0.30 -5.42 -14.09
C PRO A 25 -0.30 -5.26 -12.70
N ILE A 26 0.56 -5.06 -11.69
CA ILE A 26 0.11 -4.86 -10.30
C ILE A 26 -0.24 -3.38 -10.11
N VAL A 27 -1.50 -3.12 -9.80
CA VAL A 27 -2.07 -1.76 -9.73
C VAL A 27 -1.42 -0.95 -8.62
N ASP A 28 -1.32 -1.50 -7.42
CA ASP A 28 -0.74 -0.83 -6.25
C ASP A 28 0.76 -0.59 -6.36
N HIS A 29 1.48 -1.36 -7.20
CA HIS A 29 2.86 -1.02 -7.55
C HIS A 29 2.92 0.22 -8.45
N GLY A 30 1.93 0.42 -9.33
CA GLY A 30 1.80 1.66 -10.10
C GLY A 30 1.56 2.87 -9.21
N ILE A 31 0.77 2.71 -8.14
CA ILE A 31 0.58 3.73 -7.10
C ILE A 31 1.91 4.02 -6.38
N GLY A 32 2.64 2.97 -5.99
CA GLY A 32 3.97 3.10 -5.38
C GLY A 32 4.95 3.87 -6.25
N PHE A 33 4.95 3.63 -7.56
CA PHE A 33 5.84 4.34 -8.47
C PHE A 33 5.58 5.85 -8.57
N CYS A 34 4.33 6.29 -8.39
CA CYS A 34 4.03 7.71 -8.25
C CYS A 34 4.65 8.29 -6.97
N PHE A 35 4.58 7.56 -5.84
CA PHE A 35 5.28 7.93 -4.61
C PHE A 35 6.80 7.94 -4.78
N ASP A 36 7.38 6.92 -5.42
CA ASP A 36 8.82 6.83 -5.65
C ASP A 36 9.31 8.02 -6.51
N SER A 37 8.53 8.40 -7.53
CA SER A 37 8.84 9.58 -8.35
C SER A 37 8.83 10.88 -7.54
N TRP A 38 7.85 11.02 -6.64
CA TRP A 38 7.75 12.15 -5.72
C TRP A 38 8.90 12.17 -4.71
N TYR A 39 9.19 11.05 -4.05
CA TYR A 39 10.28 10.95 -3.09
C TYR A 39 11.64 11.17 -3.75
N PHE A 40 11.86 10.63 -4.95
CA PHE A 40 13.08 10.90 -5.71
C PHE A 40 13.29 12.40 -5.90
N TYR A 41 12.24 13.13 -6.30
CA TYR A 41 12.30 14.58 -6.39
C TYR A 41 12.61 15.22 -5.03
N GLN A 42 11.92 14.82 -3.95
CA GLN A 42 12.17 15.37 -2.61
C GLN A 42 13.60 15.14 -2.11
N TYR A 43 14.21 13.99 -2.40
CA TYR A 43 15.57 13.66 -1.97
C TYR A 43 16.67 14.31 -2.83
N THR A 44 16.40 14.56 -4.12
CA THR A 44 17.44 14.98 -5.07
C THR A 44 17.27 16.39 -5.62
N GLY A 45 16.07 16.97 -5.56
CA GLY A 45 15.70 18.20 -6.25
C GLY A 45 15.64 18.07 -7.79
N SER A 46 15.89 16.88 -8.35
CA SER A 46 16.04 16.68 -9.80
C SER A 46 14.69 16.58 -10.51
N ALA A 47 14.13 17.72 -10.91
CA ALA A 47 12.87 17.80 -11.65
C ALA A 47 12.95 17.20 -13.07
N ASP A 48 14.10 17.31 -13.75
CA ASP A 48 14.25 16.93 -15.17
C ASP A 48 14.03 15.43 -15.43
N ILE A 49 14.57 14.57 -14.54
CA ILE A 49 14.39 13.12 -14.63
C ILE A 49 12.90 12.76 -14.49
N ILE A 50 12.22 13.38 -13.52
CA ILE A 50 10.82 13.10 -13.26
C ILE A 50 9.92 13.66 -14.36
N LYS A 51 10.29 14.78 -14.98
CA LYS A 51 9.57 15.36 -16.12
C LYS A 51 9.47 14.37 -17.29
N GLY A 52 10.52 13.60 -17.56
CA GLY A 52 10.50 12.55 -18.57
C GLY A 52 9.57 11.36 -18.25
N VAL A 53 9.25 11.14 -16.98
CA VAL A 53 8.36 10.06 -16.51
C VAL A 53 6.91 10.53 -16.39
N PHE A 54 6.68 11.83 -16.15
CA PHE A 54 5.38 12.42 -15.85
C PHE A 54 4.23 12.01 -16.80
N PRO A 55 4.40 11.99 -18.14
CA PRO A 55 3.32 11.56 -19.05
C PRO A 55 2.82 10.13 -18.78
N ARG A 56 3.70 9.24 -18.30
CA ARG A 56 3.35 7.86 -17.95
C ARG A 56 2.58 7.79 -16.63
N LEU A 57 2.88 8.67 -15.68
CA LEU A 57 2.13 8.81 -14.43
C LEU A 57 0.70 9.29 -14.72
N ILE A 58 0.55 10.30 -15.59
CA ILE A 58 -0.77 10.78 -16.03
C ILE A 58 -1.55 9.71 -16.78
N LYS A 59 -0.90 8.91 -17.64
CA LYS A 59 -1.55 7.77 -18.30
C LYS A 59 -2.06 6.74 -17.30
N PHE A 60 -1.30 6.45 -16.24
CA PHE A 60 -1.75 5.56 -15.16
C PHE A 60 -2.92 6.16 -14.38
N PHE A 61 -2.85 7.44 -14.01
CA PHE A 61 -3.95 8.15 -13.35
C PHE A 61 -5.25 8.15 -14.16
N ASN A 62 -5.17 8.38 -15.47
CA ASN A 62 -6.32 8.28 -16.36
C ASN A 62 -6.90 6.87 -16.40
N TRP A 63 -6.07 5.84 -16.31
CA TRP A 63 -6.55 4.47 -16.22
C TRP A 63 -7.23 4.16 -14.87
N LEU A 64 -6.73 4.68 -13.74
CA LEU A 64 -7.38 4.50 -12.44
C LEU A 64 -8.83 4.99 -12.45
N GLN A 65 -9.10 6.11 -13.13
CA GLN A 65 -10.47 6.62 -13.30
C GLN A 65 -11.38 5.62 -14.04
N THR A 66 -10.84 4.82 -14.96
CA THR A 66 -11.64 3.83 -15.74
C THR A 66 -12.04 2.59 -14.95
N ILE A 67 -11.39 2.31 -13.82
CA ILE A 67 -11.70 1.16 -12.95
C ILE A 67 -12.45 1.56 -11.69
N THR A 68 -12.95 2.80 -11.63
CA THR A 68 -13.78 3.28 -10.53
C THR A 68 -15.20 2.72 -10.71
N ASP A 69 -15.75 2.15 -9.64
CA ASP A 69 -17.12 1.60 -9.59
C ASP A 69 -18.17 2.67 -9.29
N GLU A 70 -19.44 2.27 -9.23
CA GLU A 70 -20.57 3.13 -8.91
C GLU A 70 -20.52 3.74 -7.49
N ASP A 71 -19.77 3.14 -6.57
CA ASP A 71 -19.54 3.67 -5.23
C ASP A 71 -18.47 4.78 -5.23
N GLY A 72 -17.82 5.02 -6.37
CA GLY A 72 -16.71 5.96 -6.49
C GLY A 72 -15.40 5.39 -5.95
N LEU A 73 -15.25 4.07 -5.93
CA LEU A 73 -14.06 3.36 -5.45
C LEU A 73 -13.37 2.58 -6.57
N LEU A 74 -12.05 2.45 -6.50
CA LEU A 74 -11.30 1.56 -7.37
C LEU A 74 -11.71 0.11 -7.09
N LYS A 75 -12.03 -0.63 -8.16
CA LYS A 75 -12.28 -2.07 -8.10
C LYS A 75 -11.00 -2.85 -7.76
N VAL A 76 -11.17 -3.97 -7.07
CA VAL A 76 -10.09 -4.93 -6.73
C VAL A 76 -10.25 -6.31 -7.34
N GLU A 77 -11.42 -6.57 -7.91
CA GLU A 77 -11.83 -7.78 -8.61
C GLU A 77 -12.31 -7.40 -10.01
N GLU A 78 -12.42 -8.38 -10.91
CA GLU A 78 -12.97 -8.18 -12.27
C GLU A 78 -12.24 -7.11 -13.10
N LEU A 79 -10.93 -6.98 -12.89
CA LEU A 79 -10.07 -6.06 -13.65
C LEU A 79 -9.61 -6.66 -15.01
N GLY A 80 -9.91 -7.93 -15.25
CA GLY A 80 -9.38 -8.70 -16.36
C GLY A 80 -7.91 -9.05 -16.13
N VAL A 81 -7.03 -8.27 -16.73
CA VAL A 81 -5.58 -8.55 -16.74
C VAL A 81 -4.83 -7.98 -15.54
N PRO A 82 -5.02 -6.70 -15.16
CA PRO A 82 -4.35 -6.14 -14.00
C PRO A 82 -4.79 -6.83 -12.71
N SER A 83 -3.89 -6.83 -11.72
CA SER A 83 -4.15 -7.44 -10.41
C SER A 83 -3.91 -6.42 -9.30
N VAL A 84 -4.68 -6.54 -8.22
CA VAL A 84 -4.46 -5.78 -6.99
C VAL A 84 -3.79 -6.70 -6.00
N TRP A 85 -2.57 -6.37 -5.64
CA TRP A 85 -1.80 -7.18 -4.72
C TRP A 85 -1.99 -6.68 -3.29
N ILE A 86 -1.52 -5.47 -2.99
CA ILE A 86 -1.40 -4.86 -1.65
C ILE A 86 -0.60 -5.72 -0.68
N ASP A 87 -1.10 -6.90 -0.36
CA ASP A 87 -0.49 -7.93 0.46
C ASP A 87 -1.14 -9.29 0.17
N HIS A 88 -0.44 -10.39 0.45
CA HIS A 88 -0.94 -11.76 0.25
C HIS A 88 -1.17 -12.53 1.56
N VAL A 89 -0.81 -11.96 2.71
CA VAL A 89 -0.98 -12.53 4.05
C VAL A 89 -2.08 -11.80 4.83
N ALA A 90 -2.13 -10.47 4.74
CA ALA A 90 -3.01 -9.64 5.57
C ALA A 90 -4.52 -9.77 5.26
N TYR A 91 -4.92 -10.41 4.16
CA TYR A 91 -6.30 -10.40 3.68
C TYR A 91 -6.83 -11.81 3.45
N LYS A 92 -8.07 -12.07 3.89
CA LYS A 92 -8.74 -13.36 3.66
C LYS A 92 -9.37 -13.46 2.27
N LYS A 93 -9.87 -12.35 1.73
CA LYS A 93 -10.50 -12.26 0.41
C LYS A 93 -9.99 -11.07 -0.37
N GLN A 94 -10.06 -11.13 -1.71
CA GLN A 94 -9.60 -10.06 -2.59
C GLN A 94 -10.39 -8.76 -2.38
N ARG A 95 -11.72 -8.84 -2.23
CA ARG A 95 -12.59 -7.70 -1.85
C ARG A 95 -12.17 -6.92 -0.58
N HIS A 96 -11.53 -7.58 0.38
CA HIS A 96 -11.05 -6.92 1.62
C HIS A 96 -9.92 -5.90 1.36
N LYS A 97 -9.28 -5.95 0.18
CA LYS A 97 -8.20 -5.03 -0.21
C LYS A 97 -8.72 -3.69 -0.71
N GLN A 98 -10.02 -3.56 -1.02
CA GLN A 98 -10.58 -2.36 -1.65
C GLN A 98 -10.37 -1.12 -0.77
N CYS A 99 -10.55 -1.23 0.56
CA CYS A 99 -10.26 -0.13 1.48
C CYS A 99 -8.79 0.34 1.38
N ALA A 100 -7.84 -0.58 1.52
CA ALA A 100 -6.42 -0.25 1.51
C ALA A 100 -5.95 0.32 0.16
N LEU A 101 -6.44 -0.24 -0.95
CA LEU A 101 -6.12 0.26 -2.29
C LEU A 101 -6.61 1.71 -2.46
N ASN A 102 -7.85 2.00 -2.07
CA ASN A 102 -8.44 3.31 -2.27
C ASN A 102 -7.81 4.39 -1.38
N LEU A 103 -7.51 4.06 -0.12
CA LEU A 103 -6.73 4.96 0.75
C LEU A 103 -5.34 5.21 0.17
N TYR A 104 -4.67 4.18 -0.36
CA TYR A 104 -3.34 4.32 -0.94
C TYR A 104 -3.34 5.15 -2.24
N ALA A 105 -4.34 4.95 -3.10
CA ALA A 105 -4.53 5.74 -4.31
C ALA A 105 -4.87 7.20 -3.99
N SER A 106 -5.77 7.44 -3.03
CA SER A 106 -6.06 8.79 -2.54
C SER A 106 -4.80 9.46 -2.01
N ALA A 107 -4.00 8.75 -1.22
CA ALA A 107 -2.77 9.29 -0.66
C ALA A 107 -1.77 9.66 -1.74
N MET A 108 -1.62 8.80 -2.75
CA MET A 108 -0.79 9.07 -3.92
C MET A 108 -1.26 10.31 -4.68
N CYS A 109 -2.57 10.45 -4.91
CA CYS A 109 -3.13 11.61 -5.60
C CYS A 109 -2.84 12.91 -4.83
N LEU A 110 -3.14 12.94 -3.54
CA LEU A 110 -3.08 14.15 -2.71
C LEU A 110 -1.66 14.54 -2.30
N HIS A 111 -0.79 13.56 -2.03
CA HIS A 111 0.51 13.79 -1.41
C HIS A 111 1.71 13.53 -2.33
N ALA A 112 1.50 12.98 -3.52
CA ALA A 112 2.57 12.75 -4.49
C ALA A 112 2.28 13.33 -5.87
N LEU A 113 1.25 12.83 -6.57
CA LEU A 113 1.05 13.16 -7.98
C LEU A 113 0.51 14.57 -8.22
N ALA A 114 -0.42 15.08 -7.39
CA ALA A 114 -0.86 16.47 -7.50
C ALA A 114 0.23 17.48 -7.13
N PRO A 115 0.98 17.32 -6.01
CA PRO A 115 2.14 18.15 -5.73
C PRO A 115 3.17 18.15 -6.86
N LEU A 116 3.46 16.97 -7.42
CA LEU A 116 4.38 16.83 -8.55
C LEU A 116 3.90 17.56 -9.80
N SER A 117 2.60 17.47 -10.10
CA SER A 117 1.98 18.23 -11.20
C SER A 117 2.15 19.74 -10.99
N GLY A 118 2.01 20.22 -9.74
CA GLY A 118 2.25 21.62 -9.38
C GLY A 118 3.68 22.08 -9.64
N ILE A 119 4.69 21.25 -9.33
CA ILE A 119 6.11 21.55 -9.63
C ILE A 119 6.32 21.77 -11.13
N PHE A 120 5.64 21.01 -11.97
CA PHE A 120 5.74 21.14 -13.41
C PHE A 120 4.87 22.26 -14.02
N GLY A 121 4.13 23.00 -13.19
CA GLY A 121 3.19 24.03 -13.64
C GLY A 121 1.90 23.47 -14.26
N GLU A 122 1.66 22.16 -14.11
CA GLU A 122 0.51 21.44 -14.66
C GLU A 122 -0.71 21.57 -13.74
N ASN A 123 -1.14 22.81 -13.50
CA ASN A 123 -2.16 23.15 -12.49
C ASN A 123 -3.52 22.48 -12.76
N THR A 124 -3.92 22.36 -14.03
CA THR A 124 -5.15 21.66 -14.42
C THR A 124 -5.10 20.19 -14.00
N TRP A 125 -3.95 19.53 -14.18
CA TRP A 125 -3.75 18.16 -13.72
C TRP A 125 -3.73 18.08 -12.20
N ALA A 126 -3.01 18.99 -11.53
CA ALA A 126 -2.96 19.02 -10.09
C ALA A 126 -4.37 19.08 -9.46
N GLU A 127 -5.24 19.94 -9.98
CA GLU A 127 -6.62 20.08 -9.48
C GLU A 127 -7.48 18.85 -9.77
N LYS A 128 -7.38 18.31 -10.99
CA LYS A 128 -8.11 17.09 -11.36
C LYS A 128 -7.70 15.90 -10.48
N ILE A 129 -6.41 15.75 -10.22
CA ILE A 129 -5.86 14.67 -9.38
C ILE A 129 -6.30 14.85 -7.93
N LYS A 130 -6.29 16.07 -7.39
CA LYS A 130 -6.80 16.36 -6.04
C LYS A 130 -8.27 16.00 -5.91
N THR A 131 -9.09 16.48 -6.83
CA THR A 131 -10.54 16.20 -6.84
C THR A 131 -10.81 14.69 -6.84
N PHE A 132 -10.08 13.92 -7.67
CA PHE A 132 -10.21 12.47 -7.70
C PHE A 132 -9.77 11.83 -6.37
N GLY A 133 -8.61 12.24 -5.83
CA GLY A 133 -8.09 11.73 -4.56
C GLY A 133 -9.03 12.00 -3.38
N ASP A 134 -9.61 13.19 -3.30
CA ASP A 134 -10.62 13.56 -2.31
C ASP A 134 -11.90 12.74 -2.48
N GLY A 135 -12.31 12.48 -3.72
CA GLY A 135 -13.44 11.61 -4.04
C GLY A 135 -13.24 10.19 -3.48
N LEU A 136 -12.08 9.58 -3.75
CA LEU A 136 -11.74 8.26 -3.22
C LEU A 136 -11.74 8.22 -1.69
N LEU A 137 -11.20 9.25 -1.04
CA LEU A 137 -11.19 9.33 0.42
C LEU A 137 -12.61 9.42 0.99
N LYS A 138 -13.44 10.31 0.44
CA LYS A 138 -14.84 10.46 0.85
C LYS A 138 -15.62 9.16 0.67
N ALA A 139 -15.44 8.46 -0.46
CA ALA A 139 -16.07 7.18 -0.71
C ALA A 139 -15.56 6.09 0.26
N SER A 140 -14.26 6.07 0.55
CA SER A 140 -13.66 5.13 1.50
C SER A 140 -14.19 5.33 2.91
N LEU A 141 -14.31 6.58 3.36
CA LEU A 141 -14.93 6.92 4.63
C LEU A 141 -16.40 6.52 4.67
N LYS A 142 -17.15 6.72 3.58
CA LYS A 142 -18.56 6.32 3.51
C LYS A 142 -18.73 4.81 3.65
N LYS A 143 -17.89 4.00 3.00
CA LYS A 143 -18.06 2.54 2.90
C LYS A 143 -17.38 1.75 4.02
N TYR A 144 -16.19 2.19 4.47
CA TYR A 144 -15.31 1.39 5.34
C TYR A 144 -15.06 1.98 6.73
N TRP A 145 -15.54 3.20 7.02
CA TRP A 145 -15.37 3.80 8.34
C TRP A 145 -16.49 3.38 9.30
N ASP A 146 -16.12 2.69 10.37
CA ASP A 146 -17.04 2.44 11.49
C ASP A 146 -16.99 3.62 12.47
N ARG A 147 -18.11 4.36 12.57
CA ARG A 147 -18.23 5.52 13.47
C ARG A 147 -18.28 5.16 14.95
N LYS A 148 -18.69 3.94 15.31
CA LYS A 148 -18.76 3.50 16.70
C LYS A 148 -17.38 3.13 17.23
N VAL A 149 -16.58 2.49 16.37
CA VAL A 149 -15.22 2.06 16.72
C VAL A 149 -14.20 3.15 16.41
N SER A 150 -14.53 4.10 15.54
CA SER A 150 -13.63 5.14 15.01
C SER A 150 -12.42 4.53 14.31
N ALA A 151 -12.65 3.57 13.42
CA ALA A 151 -11.59 2.93 12.64
C ALA A 151 -12.09 2.47 11.26
N PHE A 152 -11.15 2.30 10.32
CA PHE A 152 -11.41 1.60 9.07
C PHE A 152 -11.47 0.09 9.31
N VAL A 153 -12.55 -0.53 8.84
CA VAL A 153 -12.77 -1.99 8.91
C VAL A 153 -12.72 -2.53 7.47
N CYS A 154 -11.77 -3.42 7.18
CA CYS A 154 -11.44 -3.80 5.80
C CYS A 154 -12.49 -4.71 5.15
N ASN A 155 -13.34 -5.35 5.95
CA ASN A 155 -14.43 -6.18 5.47
C ASN A 155 -15.83 -5.57 5.61
N LEU A 156 -15.98 -4.27 5.88
CA LEU A 156 -17.25 -3.59 5.62
C LEU A 156 -17.51 -3.54 4.10
N PRO A 157 -18.75 -3.71 3.60
CA PRO A 157 -20.00 -3.94 4.35
C PRO A 157 -20.30 -5.42 4.67
N TRP A 158 -19.36 -6.34 4.42
CA TRP A 158 -19.57 -7.79 4.47
C TRP A 158 -19.54 -8.42 5.88
N ILE A 159 -19.44 -7.64 6.96
CA ILE A 159 -19.41 -8.16 8.33
C ILE A 159 -20.61 -9.08 8.64
N ALA A 160 -21.82 -8.71 8.20
CA ALA A 160 -23.02 -9.52 8.44
C ALA A 160 -23.00 -10.86 7.69
N GLU A 161 -22.37 -10.90 6.52
CA GLU A 161 -22.18 -12.11 5.72
C GLU A 161 -21.07 -13.00 6.32
N GLU A 162 -20.00 -12.38 6.82
CA GLU A 162 -18.77 -13.07 7.26
C GLU A 162 -18.76 -13.41 8.75
N ASN A 163 -19.67 -12.82 9.54
CA ASN A 163 -19.78 -12.96 10.99
C ASN A 163 -18.48 -12.66 11.75
N GLU A 164 -17.68 -11.72 11.24
CA GLU A 164 -16.44 -11.27 11.86
C GLU A 164 -16.10 -9.83 11.45
N VAL A 165 -15.35 -9.14 12.30
CA VAL A 165 -14.79 -7.81 12.02
C VAL A 165 -13.33 -7.99 11.68
N LEU A 166 -12.89 -7.46 10.54
CA LEU A 166 -11.50 -7.54 10.11
C LEU A 166 -10.88 -6.15 9.96
N TYR A 167 -9.66 -6.03 10.47
CA TYR A 167 -8.80 -4.87 10.24
C TYR A 167 -7.62 -5.30 9.37
N CYS A 168 -6.91 -4.33 8.77
CA CYS A 168 -5.61 -4.58 8.18
C CYS A 168 -4.66 -3.44 8.50
N ASP A 169 -3.39 -3.79 8.68
CA ASP A 169 -2.35 -2.81 8.96
C ASP A 169 -2.21 -1.76 7.84
N ARG A 170 -2.40 -2.12 6.57
CA ARG A 170 -2.28 -1.19 5.44
C ARG A 170 -3.30 -0.07 5.45
N SER A 171 -4.60 -0.36 5.67
CA SER A 171 -5.62 0.69 5.75
C SER A 171 -5.38 1.61 6.94
N LEU A 172 -5.11 1.03 8.11
CA LEU A 172 -4.86 1.78 9.33
C LEU A 172 -3.59 2.63 9.22
N ALA A 173 -2.48 2.06 8.77
CA ALA A 173 -1.21 2.76 8.61
C ALA A 173 -1.31 3.91 7.60
N THR A 174 -1.95 3.66 6.45
CA THR A 174 -2.18 4.72 5.44
C THR A 174 -3.00 5.85 6.04
N SER A 175 -4.03 5.53 6.83
CA SER A 175 -4.87 6.55 7.46
C SER A 175 -4.10 7.44 8.46
N VAL A 176 -3.16 6.87 9.21
CA VAL A 176 -2.30 7.58 10.16
C VAL A 176 -1.25 8.44 9.42
N LEU A 177 -0.57 7.83 8.45
CA LEU A 177 0.49 8.47 7.68
C LEU A 177 0.02 9.69 6.90
N PHE A 178 -1.22 9.70 6.41
CA PHE A 178 -1.72 10.76 5.55
C PHE A 178 -2.88 11.57 6.14
N GLY A 179 -3.26 11.35 7.41
CA GLY A 179 -4.32 12.18 8.03
C GLY A 179 -5.71 11.88 7.47
N MET A 180 -5.99 10.64 7.07
CA MET A 180 -7.19 10.30 6.28
C MET A 180 -8.36 9.76 7.12
N ALA A 181 -8.17 9.62 8.42
CA ALA A 181 -9.23 9.24 9.34
C ALA A 181 -9.69 10.48 10.14
N PRO A 182 -11.00 10.63 10.43
CA PRO A 182 -11.50 11.70 11.30
C PRO A 182 -10.89 11.67 12.71
N ASP A 183 -10.60 10.48 13.21
CA ASP A 183 -9.87 10.22 14.46
C ASP A 183 -8.86 9.10 14.20
N GLN A 184 -7.64 9.24 14.71
CA GLN A 184 -6.55 8.29 14.51
C GLN A 184 -6.23 7.46 15.76
N HIS A 185 -6.77 7.80 16.94
CA HIS A 185 -6.41 7.15 18.19
C HIS A 185 -6.62 5.64 18.14
N LYS A 186 -7.79 5.20 17.64
CA LYS A 186 -8.08 3.77 17.52
C LYS A 186 -7.18 3.07 16.51
N ALA A 187 -6.90 3.71 15.37
CA ALA A 187 -6.01 3.14 14.36
C ALA A 187 -4.60 2.91 14.93
N VAL A 188 -4.06 3.90 15.66
CA VAL A 188 -2.76 3.78 16.36
C VAL A 188 -2.80 2.68 17.40
N GLN A 189 -3.87 2.58 18.21
CA GLN A 189 -4.03 1.51 19.19
C GLN A 189 -3.99 0.13 18.52
N LEU A 190 -4.78 -0.08 17.46
CA LEU A 190 -4.85 -1.34 16.74
C LEU A 190 -3.52 -1.71 16.10
N LEU A 191 -2.84 -0.74 15.47
CA LEU A 191 -1.50 -0.93 14.93
C LEU A 191 -0.50 -1.32 16.02
N ALA A 192 -0.59 -0.73 17.21
CA ALA A 192 0.31 -1.03 18.32
C ALA A 192 0.07 -2.45 18.87
N THR A 193 -1.20 -2.78 19.19
CA THR A 193 -1.54 -4.05 19.85
C THR A 193 -1.59 -5.24 18.90
N ALA A 194 -1.77 -5.00 17.60
CA ALA A 194 -1.92 -6.02 16.56
C ALA A 194 -2.84 -7.19 16.96
N PRO A 195 -4.14 -6.92 17.21
CA PRO A 195 -5.07 -7.95 17.65
C PRO A 195 -5.25 -9.01 16.55
N ARG A 196 -5.78 -10.19 16.92
CA ARG A 196 -5.92 -11.34 16.01
C ARG A 196 -6.77 -11.04 14.77
N GLU A 197 -7.73 -10.15 14.93
CA GLU A 197 -8.64 -9.67 13.89
C GLU A 197 -7.97 -8.72 12.89
N MET A 198 -6.75 -8.25 13.18
CA MET A 198 -5.96 -7.40 12.29
C MET A 198 -4.99 -8.24 11.45
N GLY A 199 -5.22 -8.25 10.13
CA GLY A 199 -4.26 -8.78 9.18
C GLY A 199 -2.96 -7.99 9.21
N LEU A 200 -1.85 -8.68 9.49
CA LEU A 200 -0.50 -8.14 9.39
C LEU A 200 0.08 -8.48 8.01
N SER A 201 0.68 -7.47 7.41
CA SER A 201 1.34 -7.60 6.12
C SER A 201 2.55 -8.53 6.19
N TYR A 202 2.88 -9.14 5.04
CA TYR A 202 4.10 -9.95 4.93
C TYR A 202 5.35 -9.09 5.22
N PRO A 203 6.49 -9.68 5.62
CA PRO A 203 7.62 -8.95 6.18
C PRO A 203 8.09 -7.72 5.40
N CYS A 204 8.16 -7.75 4.07
CA CYS A 204 8.64 -6.57 3.33
C CYS A 204 7.64 -5.41 3.27
N ASN A 205 6.37 -5.64 3.59
CA ASN A 205 5.36 -4.60 3.75
C ASN A 205 5.19 -4.15 5.22
N ALA A 206 5.83 -4.82 6.19
CA ALA A 206 5.71 -4.47 7.61
C ALA A 206 6.13 -3.02 7.92
N VAL A 207 6.97 -2.44 7.06
CA VAL A 207 7.44 -1.05 7.17
C VAL A 207 6.31 -0.02 7.23
N TRP A 208 5.16 -0.27 6.57
CA TRP A 208 4.01 0.63 6.60
C TRP A 208 3.49 0.83 8.02
N ARG A 209 3.32 -0.28 8.76
CA ARG A 209 2.92 -0.26 10.18
C ARG A 209 3.92 0.51 11.02
N TYR A 210 5.22 0.33 10.78
CA TYR A 210 6.26 1.02 11.56
C TYR A 210 6.30 2.51 11.28
N TRP A 211 6.23 2.95 10.03
CA TRP A 211 6.18 4.37 9.74
C TRP A 211 4.98 5.05 10.40
N ALA A 212 3.81 4.40 10.39
CA ALA A 212 2.63 4.91 11.08
C ALA A 212 2.82 4.99 12.60
N LEU A 213 3.38 3.94 13.23
CA LEU A 213 3.66 3.92 14.67
C LEU A 213 4.71 4.99 15.05
N ILE A 214 5.78 5.15 14.27
CA ILE A 214 6.80 6.18 14.50
C ILE A 214 6.17 7.58 14.40
N LYS A 215 5.36 7.83 13.37
CA LYS A 215 4.63 9.11 13.23
C LYS A 215 3.71 9.39 14.43
N ALA A 216 3.17 8.34 15.04
CA ALA A 216 2.30 8.42 16.21
C ALA A 216 3.04 8.31 17.55
N ASP A 217 4.36 8.52 17.56
CA ASP A 217 5.21 8.48 18.76
C ASP A 217 5.19 7.13 19.51
N ARG A 218 5.04 6.04 18.76
CA ARG A 218 5.05 4.65 19.24
C ARG A 218 6.30 3.88 18.81
N MET A 219 7.45 4.55 18.88
CA MET A 219 8.75 3.95 18.59
C MET A 219 9.07 2.76 19.51
N ASP A 220 8.54 2.77 20.73
CA ASP A 220 8.63 1.67 21.71
C ASP A 220 8.21 0.33 21.09
N VAL A 221 7.06 0.29 20.40
CA VAL A 221 6.52 -0.92 19.76
C VAL A 221 7.40 -1.38 18.61
N VAL A 222 7.94 -0.43 17.83
CA VAL A 222 8.78 -0.75 16.68
C VAL A 222 10.11 -1.34 17.12
N LEU A 223 10.75 -0.74 18.13
CA LEU A 223 12.01 -1.24 18.68
C LEU A 223 11.86 -2.62 19.33
N ASP A 224 10.74 -2.88 19.99
CA ASP A 224 10.43 -4.20 20.53
C ASP A 224 10.32 -5.25 19.43
N ASP A 225 9.51 -5.02 18.40
CA ASP A 225 9.33 -5.99 17.29
C ASP A 225 10.65 -6.24 16.52
N LEU A 226 11.48 -5.20 16.35
CA LEU A 226 12.83 -5.35 15.77
C LEU A 226 13.74 -6.24 16.62
N ARG A 227 13.71 -6.09 17.95
CA ARG A 227 14.54 -6.86 18.88
C ARG A 227 14.05 -8.29 19.09
N VAL A 228 12.74 -8.50 19.04
CA VAL A 228 12.13 -9.80 19.30
C VAL A 228 12.02 -10.56 17.99
N ARG A 229 11.14 -10.12 17.09
CA ARG A 229 10.77 -10.90 15.90
C ARG A 229 11.84 -10.88 14.82
N TRP A 230 12.42 -9.72 14.51
CA TRP A 230 13.41 -9.61 13.42
C TRP A 230 14.77 -10.18 13.81
N ALA A 231 15.26 -9.84 15.00
CA ALA A 231 16.55 -10.36 15.48
C ALA A 231 16.54 -11.89 15.66
N SER A 232 15.38 -12.49 15.95
CA SER A 232 15.25 -13.95 16.07
C SER A 232 15.05 -14.66 14.73
N MET A 233 14.95 -13.96 13.60
CA MET A 233 14.76 -14.62 12.30
C MET A 233 15.97 -15.49 11.94
N PRO A 234 15.77 -16.71 11.40
CA PRO A 234 16.87 -17.61 11.07
C PRO A 234 17.93 -16.99 10.15
N SER A 235 17.52 -16.15 9.20
CA SER A 235 18.41 -15.41 8.30
C SER A 235 19.32 -14.39 9.00
N SER A 236 18.93 -13.92 10.19
CA SER A 236 19.69 -12.97 11.02
C SER A 236 20.54 -13.66 12.09
N ASN A 237 20.28 -14.95 12.36
CA ASN A 237 20.94 -15.68 13.43
C ASN A 237 22.24 -16.33 12.92
N ARG A 238 23.33 -15.56 12.98
CA ARG A 238 24.68 -15.93 12.49
C ARG A 238 25.23 -17.24 13.07
N LYS A 239 24.68 -17.75 14.18
CA LYS A 239 25.06 -19.04 14.77
C LYS A 239 24.76 -20.26 13.89
N GLN A 240 23.80 -20.19 12.96
CA GLN A 240 23.54 -21.28 12.01
C GLN A 240 24.50 -21.30 10.81
N TYR A 241 25.06 -20.16 10.41
CA TYR A 241 25.91 -20.07 9.22
C TYR A 241 27.37 -20.52 9.44
N PHE A 242 27.85 -20.54 10.69
CA PHE A 242 29.23 -20.94 11.02
C PHE A 242 29.35 -22.25 11.79
N ALA A 243 28.25 -22.85 12.24
CA ALA A 243 28.27 -24.13 12.95
C ALA A 243 28.51 -25.35 12.04
N GLY A 244 28.47 -25.18 10.70
CA GLY A 244 28.73 -26.25 9.72
C GLY A 244 30.02 -26.08 8.90
N ARG A 245 31.01 -25.32 9.41
CA ARG A 245 32.34 -25.16 8.76
C ARG A 245 33.51 -25.34 9.73
N LEU A 246 33.28 -25.93 10.90
CA LEU A 246 34.31 -26.19 11.91
C LEU A 246 34.37 -27.65 12.37
N ASP A 247 33.79 -28.56 11.60
CA ASP A 247 34.12 -29.98 11.57
C ASP A 247 35.24 -30.19 10.56
N GLY A 248 36.44 -29.78 11.00
CA GLY A 248 37.68 -30.19 10.37
C GLY A 248 37.80 -31.71 10.40
N THR A 249 37.73 -32.31 9.22
CA THR A 249 38.40 -33.57 8.91
C THR A 249 39.09 -33.39 7.56
N PRO A 250 40.36 -33.81 7.44
CA PRO A 250 41.18 -33.62 6.25
C PRO A 250 40.60 -34.29 4.99
#